data_AF-A0A3D3S2L8-F1
#
_entry.id   AF-A0A3D3S2L8-F1
#
_cell.length_a   1.000
_cell.length_b   1.000
_cell.length_c   1.000
_cell.angle_alpha   90.00
_cell.angle_beta   90.00
_cell.angle_gamma   90.00
#
_symmetry.space_group_name_H-M   'P 1'
#
loop_
_entity.id
_entity.type
_entity.pdbx_description
1 polymer ?
#
loop_
_entity_poly.entity_id
_entity_poly.type
_entity_poly.pdbx_seq_one_letter_code
_entity_poly.pdbx_strand_id
1 'polypeptide(L)'
;MQVFDHVLTGATGADSLTLSFDRRVRSRQRVRLDSGLPALLALPRGTVLRGGDVLGGPGGATVVVRSASEAVSTATADTPLLVLRAAYHLGNRHVAVQLGDGWLRYLHDHVLDDMLRGLGLQVAVGESPFEPEAGAYAAAGHGHTHAH
;
A
#
# COMPACT_ATOMS: atom_id res chain seq x y z
N MET A 1 2.01 -22.75 -13.89
CA MET A 1 2.20 -21.52 -13.08
C MET A 1 1.18 -20.52 -13.60
N GLN A 2 0.28 -20.04 -12.75
CA GLN A 2 -0.74 -19.08 -13.16
C GLN A 2 -0.11 -17.71 -13.44
N VAL A 3 -0.72 -16.92 -14.32
CA VAL A 3 -0.30 -15.55 -14.65
C VAL A 3 -1.49 -14.62 -14.40
N PHE A 4 -1.25 -13.54 -13.68
CA PHE A 4 -2.22 -12.47 -13.44
C PHE A 4 -1.70 -11.18 -14.08
N ASP A 5 -2.49 -10.58 -14.98
CA ASP A 5 -2.01 -9.50 -15.86
C ASP A 5 -2.91 -8.26 -15.89
N HIS A 6 -4.08 -8.28 -15.25
CA HIS A 6 -4.97 -7.13 -15.11
C HIS A 6 -5.73 -7.12 -13.77
N VAL A 7 -6.25 -5.96 -13.40
CA VAL A 7 -7.12 -5.76 -12.23
C VAL A 7 -8.58 -5.79 -12.70
N LEU A 8 -9.45 -6.45 -11.95
CA LEU A 8 -10.88 -6.58 -12.18
C LEU A 8 -11.66 -5.65 -11.24
N THR A 9 -12.75 -5.05 -11.73
CA THR A 9 -13.68 -4.24 -10.92
C THR A 9 -14.90 -5.08 -10.53
N GLY A 10 -15.29 -5.06 -9.25
CA GLY A 10 -16.51 -5.73 -8.77
C GLY A 10 -16.47 -7.26 -8.79
N ALA A 11 -15.28 -7.85 -8.85
CA ALA A 11 -15.08 -9.31 -8.84
C ALA A 11 -14.77 -9.83 -7.43
N THR A 12 -14.81 -11.16 -7.27
CA THR A 12 -14.32 -11.86 -6.08
C THR A 12 -13.22 -12.86 -6.47
N GLY A 13 -12.25 -13.05 -5.58
CA GLY A 13 -11.18 -14.04 -5.71
C GLY A 13 -11.48 -15.27 -4.88
N ALA A 14 -11.26 -16.47 -5.42
CA ALA A 14 -11.37 -17.72 -4.66
C ALA A 14 -10.15 -17.99 -3.76
N ASP A 15 -8.99 -17.43 -4.13
CA ASP A 15 -7.74 -17.47 -3.38
C ASP A 15 -7.27 -16.03 -3.10
N SER A 16 -6.27 -15.86 -2.24
CA SER A 16 -5.65 -14.57 -1.96
C SER A 16 -4.15 -14.52 -2.18
N LEU A 17 -3.65 -13.30 -2.34
CA LEU A 17 -2.25 -12.97 -2.53
C LEU A 17 -1.88 -11.86 -1.54
N THR A 18 -1.23 -12.25 -0.43
CA THR A 18 -0.78 -11.30 0.59
C THR A 18 0.60 -10.73 0.25
N LEU A 19 0.71 -9.41 0.12
CA LEU A 19 1.93 -8.71 -0.30
C LEU A 19 2.21 -7.46 0.53
N SER A 20 3.48 -7.26 0.86
CA SER A 20 4.03 -5.99 1.36
C SER A 20 3.89 -4.88 0.32
N PHE A 21 3.93 -3.63 0.76
CA PHE A 21 3.81 -2.46 -0.12
C PHE A 21 4.90 -2.45 -1.21
N ASP A 22 6.16 -2.75 -0.86
CA ASP A 22 7.28 -2.78 -1.81
C ASP A 22 7.08 -3.81 -2.94
N ARG A 23 6.29 -4.86 -2.69
CA ARG A 23 5.90 -5.84 -3.69
C ARG A 23 4.69 -5.37 -4.45
N ARG A 24 3.69 -4.75 -3.82
CA ARG A 24 2.47 -4.26 -4.50
C ARG A 24 2.72 -3.20 -5.56
N VAL A 25 3.86 -2.52 -5.52
CA VAL A 25 4.29 -1.54 -6.55
C VAL A 25 5.10 -2.15 -7.71
N ARG A 26 5.43 -3.45 -7.66
CA ARG A 26 6.18 -4.11 -8.74
C ARG A 26 5.22 -4.69 -9.77
N SER A 27 5.31 -4.18 -10.98
CA SER A 27 4.48 -4.64 -12.10
C SER A 27 4.76 -6.08 -12.52
N ARG A 28 6.00 -6.58 -12.36
CA ARG A 28 6.39 -7.93 -12.76
C ARG A 28 7.18 -8.62 -11.65
N GLN A 29 6.66 -9.73 -11.15
CA GLN A 29 7.33 -10.53 -10.11
C GLN A 29 6.73 -11.94 -10.02
N ARG A 30 7.55 -12.91 -9.61
CA ARG A 30 7.05 -14.23 -9.21
C ARG A 30 6.50 -14.13 -7.79
N VAL A 31 5.36 -14.76 -7.56
CA VAL A 31 4.69 -14.78 -6.26
C VAL A 31 4.23 -16.20 -5.92
N ARG A 32 3.85 -16.39 -4.66
CA ARG A 32 3.09 -17.55 -4.21
C ARG A 32 1.77 -17.02 -3.68
N LEU A 33 0.68 -17.65 -4.08
CA LEU A 33 -0.63 -17.41 -3.50
C LEU A 33 -0.64 -17.92 -2.06
N ASP A 34 -1.62 -17.49 -1.28
CA ASP A 34 -1.75 -17.89 0.12
C ASP A 34 -2.08 -19.40 0.24
N SER A 35 -2.65 -20.01 -0.80
CA SER A 35 -2.76 -21.47 -0.96
C SER A 35 -1.42 -22.19 -1.19
N GLY A 36 -0.33 -21.47 -1.41
CA GLY A 36 1.01 -21.99 -1.71
C GLY A 36 1.31 -22.18 -3.20
N LEU A 37 0.30 -22.04 -4.08
CA LEU A 37 0.46 -22.19 -5.52
C LEU A 37 1.37 -21.09 -6.12
N PRO A 38 2.32 -21.44 -7.01
CA PRO A 38 3.17 -20.46 -7.66
C PRO A 38 2.42 -19.71 -8.78
N ALA A 39 2.58 -18.39 -8.80
CA ALA A 39 2.02 -17.50 -9.82
C ALA A 39 3.02 -16.43 -10.28
N LEU A 40 2.68 -15.74 -11.36
CA LEU A 40 3.43 -14.61 -11.92
C LEU A 40 2.50 -13.40 -12.02
N LEU A 41 2.93 -12.27 -11.46
CA LEU A 41 2.33 -10.97 -11.74
C LEU A 41 2.98 -10.39 -13.00
N ALA A 42 2.17 -9.93 -13.94
CA ALA A 42 2.58 -9.33 -15.21
C ALA A 42 1.68 -8.14 -15.57
N LEU A 43 1.64 -7.16 -14.67
CA LEU A 43 0.76 -5.99 -14.74
C LEU A 43 1.38 -4.85 -15.59
N PRO A 44 0.57 -3.87 -16.03
CA PRO A 44 1.07 -2.63 -16.60
C PRO A 44 2.10 -1.94 -15.69
N ARG A 45 3.02 -1.17 -16.29
CA ARG A 45 3.98 -0.38 -15.50
C ARG A 45 3.25 0.71 -14.73
N GLY A 46 3.67 0.96 -13.49
CA GLY A 46 3.07 1.96 -12.62
C GLY A 46 1.82 1.49 -11.87
N THR A 47 1.36 0.24 -12.08
CA THR A 47 0.28 -0.33 -11.26
C THR A 47 0.71 -0.44 -9.80
N VAL A 48 -0.09 0.12 -8.91
CA VAL A 48 0.03 -0.03 -7.45
C VAL A 48 -1.18 -0.83 -6.99
N LEU A 49 -0.92 -2.05 -6.51
CA LEU A 49 -2.00 -2.90 -5.99
C LEU A 49 -2.44 -2.43 -4.61
N ARG A 50 -3.75 -2.35 -4.40
CA ARG A 50 -4.39 -2.06 -3.11
C ARG A 50 -4.99 -3.31 -2.49
N GLY A 51 -5.09 -3.32 -1.17
CA GLY A 51 -5.84 -4.34 -0.46
C GLY A 51 -7.30 -4.37 -0.96
N GLY A 52 -7.76 -5.55 -1.35
CA GLY A 52 -9.09 -5.75 -1.95
C GLY A 52 -9.11 -5.76 -3.47
N ASP A 53 -8.04 -5.35 -4.16
CA ASP A 53 -7.95 -5.50 -5.62
C ASP A 53 -8.09 -6.98 -6.01
N VAL A 54 -8.80 -7.26 -7.10
CA VAL A 54 -8.90 -8.62 -7.64
C VAL A 54 -8.13 -8.69 -8.95
N LEU A 55 -7.19 -9.61 -9.04
CA LEU A 55 -6.40 -9.82 -10.25
C LEU A 55 -7.01 -10.92 -11.10
N GLY A 56 -7.10 -10.66 -12.40
CA GLY A 56 -7.55 -11.62 -13.41
C GLY A 56 -6.39 -12.25 -14.17
N GLY A 57 -6.59 -13.50 -14.58
CA GLY A 57 -5.66 -14.26 -15.41
C GLY A 57 -6.36 -15.16 -16.43
N PRO A 58 -5.59 -15.85 -17.30
CA PRO A 58 -6.13 -16.73 -18.33
C PRO A 58 -7.08 -17.79 -17.77
N GLY A 59 -8.14 -18.12 -18.52
CA GLY A 59 -9.11 -19.14 -18.11
C GLY A 59 -10.04 -18.71 -16.97
N GLY A 60 -10.13 -17.41 -16.68
CA GLY A 60 -11.01 -16.87 -15.64
C GLY A 60 -10.47 -17.04 -14.21
N ALA A 61 -9.17 -17.29 -14.06
CA ALA A 61 -8.53 -17.34 -12.74
C ALA A 61 -8.60 -15.98 -12.07
N THR A 62 -9.01 -15.94 -10.79
CA THR A 62 -9.07 -14.72 -9.99
C THR A 62 -8.38 -14.90 -8.64
N VAL A 63 -7.72 -13.84 -8.15
CA VAL A 63 -7.11 -13.80 -6.82
C VAL A 63 -7.31 -12.43 -6.19
N VAL A 64 -7.64 -12.37 -4.90
CA VAL A 64 -7.77 -11.10 -4.16
C VAL A 64 -6.46 -10.71 -3.50
N VAL A 65 -6.05 -9.45 -3.66
CA VAL A 65 -4.85 -8.90 -3.03
C VAL A 65 -5.15 -8.55 -1.57
N ARG A 66 -4.24 -8.94 -0.68
CA ARG A 66 -4.25 -8.51 0.73
C ARG A 66 -2.97 -7.72 1.02
N SER A 67 -3.13 -6.63 1.75
CA SER A 67 -1.99 -5.86 2.24
C SER A 67 -1.41 -6.57 3.45
N ALA A 68 -0.15 -6.98 3.34
CA ALA A 68 0.55 -7.66 4.42
C ALA A 68 0.65 -6.72 5.63
N SER A 69 0.67 -7.31 6.83
CA SER A 69 1.11 -6.59 8.02
C SER A 69 2.61 -6.31 7.89
N GLU A 70 3.00 -5.06 8.08
CA GLU A 70 4.38 -4.59 7.99
C GLU A 70 4.74 -3.82 9.25
N ALA A 71 6.04 -3.83 9.60
CA ALA A 71 6.58 -2.99 10.66
C ALA A 71 6.47 -1.51 10.26
N VAL A 72 5.64 -0.78 10.99
CA VAL A 72 5.29 0.61 10.70
C VAL A 72 5.46 1.49 11.94
N SER A 73 5.79 2.74 11.69
CA SER A 73 5.71 3.82 12.66
C SER A 73 4.46 4.64 12.38
N THR A 74 3.61 4.82 13.40
CA THR A 74 2.44 5.70 13.35
C THR A 74 2.70 6.92 14.24
N ALA A 75 2.63 8.10 13.65
CA ALA A 75 2.80 9.37 14.33
C ALA A 75 1.45 10.07 14.52
N THR A 76 1.17 10.50 15.74
CA THR A 76 -0.02 11.27 16.13
C THR A 76 0.40 12.63 16.66
N ALA A 77 -0.54 13.58 16.69
CA ALA A 77 -0.34 14.86 17.36
C ALA A 77 -1.68 15.45 17.83
N ASP A 78 -1.61 16.28 18.87
CA ASP A 78 -2.79 16.95 19.44
C ASP A 78 -3.34 18.07 18.54
N THR A 79 -2.58 18.49 17.52
CA THR A 79 -3.01 19.53 16.57
C THR A 79 -2.83 19.06 15.12
N PRO A 80 -3.82 19.34 14.23
CA PRO A 80 -3.70 19.01 12.80
C PRO A 80 -2.47 19.63 12.13
N LEU A 81 -2.04 20.82 12.58
CA LEU A 81 -0.87 21.52 12.02
C LEU A 81 0.43 20.72 12.20
N LEU A 82 0.59 20.00 13.31
CA LEU A 82 1.78 19.16 13.53
C LEU A 82 1.81 17.95 12.60
N VAL A 83 0.66 17.31 12.37
CA VAL A 83 0.54 16.21 11.39
C VAL A 83 0.86 16.69 9.98
N LEU A 84 0.37 17.88 9.59
CA LEU A 84 0.68 18.48 8.28
C LEU A 84 2.18 18.79 8.13
N ARG A 85 2.82 19.33 9.18
CA ARG A 85 4.28 19.57 9.17
C ARG A 85 5.07 18.27 9.03
N ALA A 86 4.66 17.22 9.75
CA ALA A 86 5.30 15.92 9.63
C ALA A 86 5.14 15.34 8.21
N ALA A 87 3.94 15.41 7.63
CA ALA A 87 3.70 14.99 6.25
C ALA A 87 4.58 15.77 5.25
N TYR A 88 4.73 17.09 5.42
CA TYR A 88 5.63 17.91 4.61
C TYR A 88 7.09 17.45 4.70
N HIS A 89 7.60 17.20 5.92
CA HIS A 89 8.99 16.77 6.10
C HIS A 89 9.27 15.35 5.60
N LEU A 90 8.31 14.44 5.72
CA LEU A 90 8.39 13.09 5.15
C LEU A 90 8.32 13.12 3.62
N GLY A 91 7.41 13.92 3.06
CA GLY A 91 7.28 14.13 1.62
C GLY A 91 8.55 14.71 0.99
N ASN A 92 9.18 15.69 1.63
CA ASN A 92 10.49 16.24 1.21
C ASN A 92 11.63 15.21 1.22
N ARG A 93 11.44 14.06 1.86
CA ARG A 93 12.39 12.93 1.90
C ARG A 93 11.96 11.78 1.00
N HIS A 94 10.90 11.95 0.22
CA HIS A 94 10.31 10.91 -0.62
C HIS A 94 9.91 9.65 0.15
N VAL A 95 9.49 9.81 1.41
CA VAL A 95 8.97 8.70 2.21
C VAL A 95 7.53 8.42 1.78
N ALA A 96 7.19 7.14 1.57
CA ALA A 96 5.80 6.74 1.39
C ALA A 96 5.04 6.95 2.70
N VAL A 97 3.90 7.64 2.65
CA VAL A 97 3.11 8.00 3.83
C VAL A 97 1.67 7.61 3.63
N GLN A 98 1.11 6.89 4.59
CA GLN A 98 -0.33 6.68 4.73
C GLN A 98 -0.89 7.74 5.67
N LEU A 99 -2.01 8.33 5.30
CA LEU A 99 -2.68 9.36 6.08
C LEU A 99 -3.96 8.79 6.73
N GLY A 100 -4.29 9.34 7.89
CA GLY A 100 -5.63 9.21 8.46
C GLY A 100 -5.96 10.41 9.34
N ASP A 101 -7.14 10.41 9.94
CA ASP A 101 -7.60 11.55 10.74
C ASP A 101 -6.75 11.73 12.01
N GLY A 102 -5.90 12.75 11.99
CA GLY A 102 -5.02 13.09 13.12
C GLY A 102 -3.76 12.22 13.23
N TRP A 103 -3.45 11.41 12.22
CA TRP A 103 -2.26 10.57 12.24
C TRP A 103 -1.66 10.38 10.84
N LEU A 104 -0.37 10.01 10.82
CA LEU A 104 0.29 9.51 9.62
C LEU A 104 1.08 8.25 9.94
N ARG A 105 1.34 7.43 8.93
CA ARG A 105 2.08 6.17 9.07
C ARG A 105 3.08 6.01 7.93
N TYR A 106 4.21 5.40 8.25
CA TYR A 106 5.29 5.07 7.34
C TYR A 106 5.92 3.75 7.77
N LEU A 107 6.70 3.12 6.87
CA LEU A 107 7.50 1.95 7.25
C LEU A 107 8.47 2.33 8.36
N HIS A 108 8.60 1.48 9.37
CA HIS A 108 9.38 1.80 10.56
C HIS A 108 10.83 2.18 10.23
N ASP A 109 11.25 3.35 10.70
CA ASP A 109 12.60 3.88 10.57
C ASP A 109 12.92 4.76 11.78
N HIS A 110 13.88 4.34 12.61
CA HIS A 110 14.23 5.04 13.84
C HIS A 110 14.73 6.49 13.63
N VAL A 111 15.37 6.79 12.49
CA VAL A 111 15.84 8.15 12.18
C VAL A 111 14.64 9.05 11.87
N LEU A 112 13.66 8.53 11.15
CA LEU A 112 12.41 9.25 10.89
C LEU A 112 11.59 9.42 12.17
N ASP A 113 11.55 8.40 13.03
CA ASP A 113 10.88 8.46 14.32
C ASP A 113 11.44 9.60 15.18
N ASP A 114 12.76 9.68 15.33
CA ASP A 114 13.43 10.69 16.15
C ASP A 114 13.24 12.10 15.60
N MET A 115 13.27 12.25 14.27
CA MET A 115 12.91 13.51 13.62
C MET A 115 11.49 13.94 13.99
N LEU A 116 10.49 13.05 13.88
CA LEU A 116 9.09 13.42 14.15
C LEU A 116 8.85 13.68 15.64
N ARG A 117 9.51 12.92 16.53
CA ARG A 117 9.52 13.24 17.97
C ARG A 117 10.11 14.62 18.24
N GLY A 118 11.20 14.98 17.55
CA GLY A 118 11.81 16.32 17.63
C GLY A 118 10.89 17.45 17.12
N LEU A 119 9.94 17.15 16.24
CA LEU A 119 8.89 18.07 15.81
C LEU A 119 7.70 18.14 16.79
N GLY A 120 7.68 17.30 17.82
CA GLY A 120 6.64 17.26 18.86
C GLY A 120 5.52 16.24 18.62
N LEU A 121 5.69 15.27 17.71
CA LEU A 121 4.71 14.19 17.50
C LEU A 121 4.95 13.03 18.47
N GLN A 122 3.89 12.32 18.85
CA GLN A 122 4.04 11.01 19.49
C GLN A 122 4.18 9.94 18.40
N VAL A 123 5.19 9.07 18.51
CA VAL A 123 5.45 8.02 17.52
C VAL A 123 5.41 6.65 18.18
N ALA A 124 4.54 5.77 17.69
CA ALA A 124 4.41 4.38 18.12
C ALA A 124 4.76 3.42 16.99
N VAL A 125 5.53 2.37 17.32
CA VAL A 125 5.90 1.30 16.39
C VAL A 125 4.95 0.12 16.56
N GLY A 126 4.54 -0.50 15.46
CA GLY A 126 3.69 -1.68 15.49
C GLY A 126 3.64 -2.40 14.15
N GLU A 127 2.79 -3.42 14.09
CA GLU A 127 2.53 -4.22 12.90
C GLU A 127 1.15 -3.83 12.34
N SER A 128 1.09 -3.35 11.10
CA SER A 128 -0.18 -2.98 10.46
C SER A 128 -0.09 -3.08 8.94
N PRO A 129 -1.20 -3.36 8.23
CA PRO A 129 -1.27 -3.12 6.81
C PRO A 129 -0.93 -1.67 6.47
N PHE A 130 -0.13 -1.48 5.43
CA PHE A 130 0.37 -0.18 5.03
C PHE A 130 -0.15 0.24 3.67
N GLU A 131 -1.01 1.27 3.62
CA GLU A 131 -1.63 1.77 2.39
C GLU A 131 -1.26 3.24 2.16
N PRO A 132 -0.02 3.54 1.73
CA PRO A 132 0.40 4.92 1.55
C PRO A 132 -0.36 5.59 0.40
N GLU A 133 -0.46 6.91 0.48
CA GLU A 133 -1.00 7.73 -0.60
C GLU A 133 -0.22 7.48 -1.90
N ALA A 134 -0.96 7.42 -3.02
CA ALA A 134 -0.32 7.38 -4.31
C ALA A 134 0.40 8.72 -4.55
N GLY A 135 1.65 8.68 -5.01
CA GLY A 135 2.35 9.91 -5.38
C GLY A 135 1.61 10.67 -6.48
N ALA A 136 1.75 11.99 -6.54
CA ALA A 136 1.03 12.86 -7.48
C ALA A 136 1.22 12.50 -8.98
N TYR A 137 2.25 11.72 -9.30
CA TYR A 137 2.58 11.25 -10.66
C TYR A 137 2.38 9.75 -10.87
N ALA A 138 1.93 9.02 -9.85
CA ALA A 138 1.38 7.70 -10.08
C ALA A 138 0.09 7.94 -10.88
N ALA A 139 0.14 7.70 -12.19
CA ALA A 139 -1.01 7.81 -13.06
C ALA A 139 -2.19 7.14 -12.34
N ALA A 140 -3.28 7.90 -12.14
CA ALA A 140 -4.49 7.42 -11.50
C ALA A 140 -4.90 6.11 -12.17
N GLY A 141 -4.52 4.99 -11.54
CA GLY A 141 -4.72 3.66 -12.07
C GLY A 141 -6.19 3.32 -11.92
N HIS A 142 -6.97 3.61 -12.96
CA HIS A 142 -8.26 3.00 -13.28
C HIS A 142 -9.29 2.92 -12.12
N GLY A 143 -10.13 3.97 -12.02
CA GLY A 143 -11.58 3.77 -11.81
C GLY A 143 -12.13 3.89 -10.39
N HIS A 144 -12.14 5.10 -9.82
CA HIS A 144 -13.18 5.47 -8.86
C HIS A 144 -14.36 6.10 -9.61
N THR A 145 -15.20 5.28 -10.24
CA THR A 145 -16.54 5.75 -10.63
C THR A 145 -17.41 5.71 -9.38
N HIS A 146 -17.59 6.87 -8.75
CA HIS A 146 -18.70 7.08 -7.84
C HIS A 146 -19.99 6.92 -8.66
N ALA A 147 -20.72 5.83 -8.42
CA ALA A 147 -22.12 5.75 -8.82
C ALA A 147 -22.92 6.63 -7.85
N HIS A 148 -23.49 7.70 -8.38
CA HIS A 148 -24.59 8.44 -7.77
C HIS A 148 -25.91 7.76 -8.12
#